data_AF-A0A8X7UMN8-F1
#
_entry.id   AF-A0A8X7UMN8-F1
#
_cell.length_a   1.000
_cell.length_b   1.000
_cell.length_c   1.000
_cell.angle_alpha   90.00
_cell.angle_beta   90.00
_cell.angle_gamma   90.00
#
_symmetry.space_group_name_H-M   'P 1'
#
loop_
_entity.id
_entity.type
_entity.pdbx_description
1 polymer ?
#
loop_
_entity_poly.entity_id
_entity_poly.type
_entity_poly.pdbx_seq_one_letter_code
_entity_poly.pdbx_strand_id
1 'polypeptide(L)'
;MSHPRDAFVLRVFKGDRFSVLKQCHVTKKIEIWVTKNKVNVEDGNDVVWMNFMILLIPNIPRLVQAEPYYYRQPSYFIDDKRLVVCSCDENGQAWIYVLGENKLISKVQLDSVVGFWPSHCTYFPSLVPVPRDQKDEAELQV
;
A
#
# COMPACT_ATOMS: atom_id res chain seq x y z
N MET A 1 2.66 14.63 18.57
CA MET A 1 3.98 14.31 17.96
C MET A 1 3.90 12.91 17.36
N SER A 2 4.39 12.72 16.14
CA SER A 2 4.53 11.40 15.51
C SER A 2 5.68 10.63 16.16
N HIS A 3 5.49 9.34 16.43
CA HIS A 3 6.57 8.49 16.93
C HIS A 3 7.51 8.16 15.77
N PRO A 4 8.85 8.04 15.97
CA PRO A 4 9.80 7.65 14.92
C PRO A 4 9.54 6.29 14.26
N ARG A 5 8.60 5.51 14.82
CA ARG A 5 8.24 4.17 14.37
C ARG A 5 6.80 4.11 13.87
N ASP A 6 6.12 5.26 13.78
CA ASP A 6 4.84 5.34 13.10
C ASP A 6 5.05 5.00 11.62
N ALA A 7 4.19 4.17 11.06
CA ALA A 7 4.24 3.85 9.64
C ALA A 7 3.61 4.97 8.84
N PHE A 8 4.29 5.47 7.82
CA PHE A 8 3.77 6.42 6.84
C PHE A 8 4.12 5.92 5.44
N VAL A 9 3.12 5.47 4.68
CA VAL A 9 3.34 4.93 3.34
C VAL A 9 2.40 5.58 2.35
N LEU A 10 2.97 6.18 1.30
CA LEU A 10 2.24 6.78 0.19
C LEU A 10 2.05 5.77 -0.94
N ARG A 11 0.85 5.68 -1.51
CA ARG A 11 0.54 4.86 -2.70
C ARG A 11 -0.40 5.60 -3.64
N VAL A 12 -0.36 5.22 -4.91
CA VAL A 12 -1.39 5.64 -5.89
C VAL A 12 -2.75 5.06 -5.47
N PHE A 13 -3.79 5.86 -5.61
CA PHE A 13 -5.17 5.52 -5.28
C PHE A 13 -6.05 5.77 -6.49
N LYS A 14 -6.74 4.72 -6.97
CA LYS A 14 -7.65 4.77 -8.13
C LYS A 14 -7.05 5.44 -9.39
N GLY A 15 -5.74 5.29 -9.60
CA GLY A 15 -5.01 5.69 -10.81
C GLY A 15 -4.42 7.10 -10.79
N ASP A 16 -5.13 8.09 -10.27
CA ASP A 16 -4.76 9.52 -10.40
C ASP A 16 -4.78 10.31 -9.08
N ARG A 17 -5.08 9.62 -7.98
CA ARG A 17 -5.07 10.18 -6.63
C ARG A 17 -4.00 9.51 -5.78
N PHE A 18 -3.81 10.02 -4.58
CA PHE A 18 -2.92 9.40 -3.61
C PHE A 18 -3.67 8.90 -2.39
N SER A 19 -3.11 7.87 -1.78
CA SER A 19 -3.48 7.40 -0.45
C SER A 19 -2.25 7.41 0.45
N VAL A 20 -2.45 7.65 1.73
CA VAL A 20 -1.43 7.51 2.77
C VAL A 20 -1.96 6.57 3.83
N LEU A 21 -1.24 5.48 4.06
CA LEU A 21 -1.39 4.64 5.24
C LEU A 21 -0.60 5.26 6.39
N LYS A 22 -1.28 5.46 7.52
CA LYS A 22 -0.70 5.85 8.79
C LYS A 22 -0.95 4.76 9.81
N GLN A 23 0.09 4.21 10.43
CA GLN A 23 -0.08 3.36 11.62
C GLN A 23 0.63 3.99 12.81
N CYS A 24 -0.11 4.25 13.89
CA CYS A 24 0.50 4.65 15.14
C CYS A 24 1.24 3.48 15.78
N HIS A 25 2.50 3.68 16.12
CA HIS A 25 3.34 2.68 16.76
C HIS A 25 2.79 2.27 18.13
N VAL A 26 2.27 3.20 18.91
CA VAL A 26 1.80 2.92 20.28
C VAL A 26 0.42 2.27 20.26
N THR A 27 -0.55 2.90 19.60
CA THR A 27 -1.96 2.48 19.65
C THR A 27 -2.31 1.42 18.61
N LYS A 28 -1.44 1.18 17.62
CA LYS A 28 -1.70 0.33 16.45
C LYS A 28 -2.85 0.78 15.56
N LYS A 29 -3.45 1.94 15.85
CA LYS A 29 -4.47 2.57 15.01
C LYS A 29 -3.92 2.73 13.60
N ILE A 30 -4.66 2.21 12.62
CA ILE A 30 -4.39 2.44 11.20
C ILE A 30 -5.40 3.47 10.69
N GLU A 31 -4.90 4.46 9.98
CA GLU A 31 -5.71 5.44 9.26
C GLU A 31 -5.29 5.42 7.80
N ILE A 32 -6.26 5.38 6.89
CA ILE A 32 -6.02 5.63 5.48
C ILE A 32 -6.58 7.00 5.15
N TRP A 33 -5.72 7.85 4.60
CA TRP A 33 -6.09 9.15 4.07
C TRP A 33 -5.98 9.08 2.56
N VAL A 34 -6.88 9.74 1.84
CA VAL A 34 -6.84 9.83 0.38
C VAL A 34 -6.96 11.28 -0.04
N THR A 35 -6.37 11.64 -1.18
CA THR A 35 -6.63 12.94 -1.78
C THR A 35 -8.09 12.97 -2.24
N LYS A 36 -8.76 14.09 -1.99
CA LYS A 36 -10.17 14.27 -2.37
C LYS A 36 -10.31 14.25 -3.90
N ASN A 37 -9.44 15.00 -4.57
CA ASN A 37 -9.40 15.16 -6.01
C ASN A 37 -8.08 14.60 -6.58
N LYS A 38 -8.03 14.49 -7.92
CA LYS A 38 -6.78 14.30 -8.68
C LYS A 38 -5.80 15.40 -8.31
N VAL A 39 -4.53 15.03 -8.14
CA VAL A 39 -3.47 16.00 -7.87
C VAL A 39 -2.90 16.48 -9.20
N ASN A 40 -3.12 17.75 -9.53
CA ASN A 40 -2.57 18.42 -10.70
C ASN A 40 -1.57 19.47 -10.24
N VAL A 41 -0.34 19.42 -10.77
CA VAL A 41 0.72 20.39 -10.44
C VAL A 41 0.41 21.78 -11.02
N GLU A 42 -0.32 21.82 -12.14
CA GLU A 42 -0.62 23.05 -12.89
C GLU A 42 -1.71 23.91 -12.24
N ASP A 43 -2.63 23.29 -11.49
CA ASP A 43 -3.79 23.99 -10.92
C ASP A 43 -3.41 24.92 -9.75
N GLY A 44 -2.18 24.79 -9.20
CA GLY A 44 -1.67 25.61 -8.09
C GLY A 44 -2.44 25.50 -6.77
N ASN A 45 -3.50 24.68 -6.73
CA ASN A 45 -4.38 24.51 -5.58
C ASN A 45 -3.79 23.55 -4.54
N ASP A 46 -4.15 23.78 -3.28
CA ASP A 46 -3.75 22.90 -2.17
C ASP A 46 -4.29 21.48 -2.33
N VAL A 47 -3.45 20.50 -1.98
CA VAL A 47 -3.83 19.09 -1.96
C VAL A 47 -4.71 18.82 -0.74
N VAL A 48 -6.02 18.68 -0.97
CA VAL A 48 -6.99 18.35 0.08
C VAL A 48 -6.99 16.85 0.36
N TRP A 49 -6.73 16.48 1.62
CA TRP A 49 -6.81 15.10 2.10
C TRP A 49 -8.09 14.87 2.89
N MET A 50 -8.68 13.69 2.73
CA MET A 50 -9.82 13.23 3.52
C MET A 50 -9.52 11.87 4.14
N ASN A 51 -10.04 11.62 5.33
CA ASN A 51 -9.94 10.32 5.96
C ASN A 51 -10.86 9.34 5.21
N PHE A 52 -10.28 8.25 4.70
CA PHE A 52 -10.99 7.22 3.95
C PHE A 52 -11.44 6.08 4.85
N MET A 53 -10.57 5.65 5.76
CA MET A 53 -10.90 4.60 6.72
C MET A 53 -10.07 4.72 8.00
N ILE A 54 -10.63 4.25 9.10
CA ILE A 54 -9.94 4.07 10.38
C ILE A 54 -10.14 2.62 10.82
N LEU A 55 -9.04 1.97 11.19
CA LEU A 55 -9.04 0.61 11.70
C LEU A 55 -8.41 0.59 13.09
N LEU A 56 -9.20 0.12 14.07
CA LEU A 56 -8.79 -0.11 15.45
C LEU A 56 -8.89 -1.60 15.74
N ILE A 57 -7.87 -2.34 15.31
CA ILE A 57 -7.88 -3.80 15.37
C ILE A 57 -6.99 -4.25 16.54
N PRO A 58 -7.55 -4.98 17.53
CA PRO A 58 -6.74 -5.55 18.59
C PRO A 58 -5.74 -6.55 18.02
N ASN A 59 -4.52 -6.58 18.55
CA ASN A 59 -3.46 -7.53 18.18
C ASN A 59 -2.95 -7.45 16.73
N ILE A 60 -3.16 -6.33 16.02
CA ILE A 60 -2.53 -6.13 14.72
C ILE A 60 -1.02 -5.87 14.89
N PRO A 61 -0.14 -6.53 14.09
CA PRO A 61 1.29 -6.32 14.23
C PRO A 61 1.69 -4.90 13.84
N ARG A 62 2.90 -4.53 14.27
CA ARG A 62 3.54 -3.29 13.83
C ARG A 62 3.92 -3.47 12.37
N LEU A 63 3.54 -2.54 11.51
CA LEU A 63 3.85 -2.59 10.09
C LEU A 63 5.25 -2.08 9.78
N VAL A 64 5.81 -1.24 10.67
CA VAL A 64 7.23 -0.85 10.64
C VAL A 64 7.94 -1.57 11.78
N GLN A 65 9.01 -2.26 11.43
CA GLN A 65 9.82 -3.04 12.35
C GLN A 65 10.77 -2.14 13.17
N ALA A 66 11.23 -2.67 14.31
CA ALA A 66 12.28 -2.03 15.09
C ALA A 66 13.65 -2.20 14.41
N GLU A 67 14.64 -1.46 14.89
CA GLU A 67 16.06 -1.56 14.49
C GLU A 67 16.54 -3.03 14.40
N PRO A 68 17.38 -3.37 13.40
CA PRO A 68 17.91 -2.56 12.29
C PRO A 68 16.94 -2.34 11.11
N TYR A 69 15.67 -2.76 11.22
CA TYR A 69 14.77 -2.99 10.09
C TYR A 69 13.81 -1.83 9.78
N TYR A 70 14.04 -0.63 10.33
CA TYR A 70 13.12 0.51 10.26
C TYR A 70 12.94 1.10 8.85
N TYR A 71 13.86 0.81 7.92
CA TYR A 71 13.77 1.25 6.53
C TYR A 71 12.71 0.49 5.72
N ARG A 72 12.14 -0.59 6.26
CA ARG A 72 11.18 -1.45 5.55
C ARG A 72 9.77 -0.96 5.75
N GLN A 73 9.25 -0.30 4.72
CA GLN A 73 7.87 0.14 4.68
C GLN A 73 6.94 -0.99 4.23
N PRO A 74 5.74 -1.12 4.82
CA PRO A 74 4.74 -2.04 4.30
C PRO A 74 4.32 -1.63 2.89
N SER A 75 3.86 -2.60 2.13
CA SER A 75 3.05 -2.33 0.93
C SER A 75 1.58 -2.54 1.27
N TYR A 76 0.71 -1.77 0.63
CA TYR A 76 -0.72 -1.94 0.82
C TYR A 76 -1.49 -1.53 -0.42
N PHE A 77 -2.72 -1.99 -0.49
CA PHE A 77 -3.74 -1.46 -1.38
C PHE A 77 -5.11 -1.48 -0.70
N ILE A 78 -6.02 -0.73 -1.31
CA ILE A 78 -7.38 -0.56 -0.84
C ILE A 78 -8.28 -1.29 -1.84
N ASP A 79 -8.99 -2.30 -1.37
CA ASP A 79 -9.98 -3.04 -2.14
C ASP A 79 -11.37 -2.70 -1.59
N ASP A 80 -12.04 -1.74 -2.23
CA ASP A 80 -13.28 -1.12 -1.75
C ASP A 80 -13.15 -0.64 -0.28
N LYS A 81 -13.72 -1.39 0.68
CA LYS A 81 -13.68 -1.09 2.13
C LYS A 81 -12.66 -1.94 2.89
N ARG A 82 -11.85 -2.72 2.20
CA ARG A 82 -10.82 -3.59 2.77
C ARG A 82 -9.44 -2.99 2.55
N LEU A 83 -8.59 -3.17 3.55
CA LEU A 83 -7.18 -2.84 3.48
C LEU A 83 -6.39 -4.13 3.42
N VAL A 84 -5.62 -4.31 2.36
CA VAL A 84 -4.71 -5.44 2.24
C VAL A 84 -3.29 -4.92 2.41
N VAL A 85 -2.55 -5.50 3.35
CA VAL A 85 -1.20 -5.08 3.71
C VAL A 85 -0.26 -6.27 3.58
N CYS A 86 0.85 -6.08 2.88
CA CYS A 86 1.98 -7.00 2.94
C CYS A 86 3.10 -6.35 3.75
N SER A 87 3.52 -7.04 4.80
CA SER A 87 4.56 -6.58 5.73
C SER A 87 5.29 -7.79 6.30
N CYS A 88 6.54 -7.58 6.71
CA CYS A 88 7.28 -8.56 7.47
C CYS A 88 6.97 -8.43 8.97
N ASP A 89 6.90 -9.54 9.70
CA ASP A 89 6.82 -9.56 11.16
C ASP A 89 8.20 -9.41 11.82
N GLU A 90 8.24 -9.47 13.15
CA GLU A 90 9.46 -9.29 13.94
C GLU A 90 10.54 -10.37 13.66
N ASN A 91 10.16 -11.51 13.08
CA ASN A 91 11.09 -12.58 12.70
C ASN A 91 11.57 -12.44 11.24
N GLY A 92 11.17 -11.37 10.54
CA GLY A 92 11.44 -11.18 9.12
C GLY A 92 10.54 -11.99 8.19
N GLN A 93 9.54 -12.69 8.73
CA GLN A 93 8.61 -13.48 7.93
C GLN A 93 7.60 -12.56 7.25
N ALA A 94 7.47 -12.67 5.93
CA ALA A 94 6.50 -11.90 5.17
C ALA A 94 5.09 -12.48 5.31
N TRP A 95 4.12 -11.58 5.52
CA TRP A 95 2.71 -11.88 5.71
C TRP A 95 1.84 -10.96 4.86
N ILE A 96 0.73 -11.49 4.37
CA ILE A 96 -0.38 -10.71 3.82
C ILE A 96 -1.50 -10.66 4.86
N TYR A 97 -1.91 -9.47 5.24
CA TYR A 97 -3.04 -9.18 6.13
C TYR A 97 -4.18 -8.60 5.33
N VAL A 98 -5.38 -9.16 5.48
CA VAL A 98 -6.62 -8.60 4.94
C VAL A 98 -7.43 -8.07 6.11
N LEU A 99 -7.70 -6.77 6.09
CA LEU A 99 -8.32 -6.04 7.18
C LEU A 99 -9.62 -5.40 6.68
N GLY A 100 -10.66 -5.45 7.49
CA GLY A 100 -11.95 -4.83 7.18
C GLY A 100 -12.88 -4.90 8.37
N GLU A 101 -13.87 -4.02 8.43
CA GLU A 101 -14.87 -4.01 9.52
C GLU A 101 -14.25 -3.99 10.93
N ASN A 102 -13.12 -3.29 11.10
CA ASN A 102 -12.32 -3.28 12.35
C ASN A 102 -11.87 -4.68 12.82
N LYS A 103 -11.65 -5.61 11.90
CA LYS A 103 -11.19 -6.97 12.19
C LYS A 103 -10.08 -7.41 11.22
N LEU A 104 -9.26 -8.35 11.68
CA LEU A 104 -8.37 -9.11 10.82
C LEU A 104 -9.20 -10.24 10.17
N ILE A 105 -9.45 -10.11 8.86
CA ILE A 105 -10.26 -11.06 8.10
C ILE A 105 -9.42 -12.29 7.73
N SER A 106 -8.18 -12.07 7.30
CA SER A 106 -7.27 -13.13 6.91
C SER A 106 -5.82 -12.73 7.14
N LYS A 107 -4.98 -13.73 7.43
CA LYS A 107 -3.53 -13.61 7.56
C LYS A 107 -2.89 -14.81 6.84
N VAL A 108 -2.08 -14.54 5.82
CA VAL A 108 -1.46 -15.57 4.99
C VAL A 108 0.05 -15.40 5.01
N GLN A 109 0.78 -16.48 5.29
CA GLN A 109 2.24 -16.51 5.25
C GLN A 109 2.72 -16.62 3.81
N LEU A 110 3.80 -15.93 3.47
CA LEU A 110 4.49 -16.13 2.20
C LEU A 110 5.64 -17.12 2.40
N ASP A 111 5.48 -18.33 1.86
CA ASP A 111 6.39 -19.46 2.10
C ASP A 111 7.75 -19.34 1.38
N SER A 112 7.85 -18.50 0.34
CA SER A 112 9.01 -18.44 -0.57
C SER A 112 9.59 -17.03 -0.72
N VAL A 113 9.85 -16.34 0.39
CA VAL A 113 10.71 -15.15 0.37
C VAL A 113 12.16 -15.56 0.63
N VAL A 114 12.99 -15.47 -0.41
CA VAL A 114 14.41 -15.87 -0.36
C VAL A 114 15.19 -14.88 0.52
N GLY A 115 15.61 -15.34 1.70
CA GLY A 115 16.43 -14.58 2.64
C GLY A 115 15.64 -13.78 3.69
N PHE A 116 16.31 -13.33 4.75
CA PHE A 116 15.71 -12.60 5.88
C PHE A 116 15.13 -11.22 5.50
N TRP A 117 15.05 -10.91 4.20
CA TRP A 117 15.13 -9.54 3.70
C TRP A 117 14.28 -9.25 2.46
N PRO A 118 13.01 -9.68 2.31
CA PRO A 118 12.27 -9.38 1.09
C PRO A 118 12.01 -7.88 0.95
N SER A 119 12.48 -7.28 -0.14
CA SER A 119 12.00 -5.98 -0.62
C SER A 119 10.73 -6.25 -1.40
N HIS A 120 9.57 -6.14 -0.76
CA HIS A 120 8.30 -6.41 -1.44
C HIS A 120 7.88 -5.20 -2.27
N CYS A 121 7.83 -5.39 -3.59
CA CYS A 121 7.13 -4.50 -4.50
C CYS A 121 5.78 -5.15 -4.83
N THR A 122 4.69 -4.58 -4.34
CA THR A 122 3.36 -4.99 -4.78
C THR A 122 3.05 -4.31 -6.09
N TYR A 123 3.07 -5.08 -7.18
CA TYR A 123 2.50 -4.68 -8.46
C TYR A 123 1.07 -5.20 -8.55
N PHE A 124 0.14 -4.31 -8.86
CA PHE A 124 -1.25 -4.68 -9.08
C PHE A 124 -1.48 -4.65 -10.59
N PRO A 125 -1.71 -5.81 -11.22
CA PRO A 125 -1.97 -5.84 -12.65
C PRO A 125 -3.25 -5.05 -12.92
N SER A 126 -3.09 -3.97 -13.67
CA SER A 126 -4.19 -3.32 -14.35
C SER A 126 -4.76 -4.33 -15.36
N LEU A 127 -6.08 -4.57 -15.34
CA LEU A 127 -6.76 -5.31 -16.41
C LEU A 127 -6.80 -4.53 -17.72
N VAL A 128 -6.34 -3.27 -17.73
CA VAL A 128 -6.10 -2.51 -18.96
C VAL A 128 -4.91 -3.17 -19.67
N PRO A 129 -5.11 -3.72 -20.87
CA PRO A 129 -4.03 -4.27 -21.67
C PRO A 129 -2.97 -3.20 -21.89
N VAL A 130 -1.69 -3.57 -21.75
CA VAL A 130 -0.59 -2.68 -22.18
C VAL A 130 -0.82 -2.36 -23.66
N PRO A 131 -0.84 -1.07 -24.07
CA PRO A 131 -0.95 -0.70 -25.48
C PRO A 131 0.14 -1.46 -26.23
N ARG A 132 -0.26 -2.36 -27.12
CA ARG A 132 0.68 -2.97 -28.06
C ARG A 132 0.94 -1.91 -29.11
N ASP A 133 2.21 -1.58 -29.34
CA ASP A 133 2.59 -0.81 -30.51
C ASP A 133 1.97 -1.52 -31.72
N GLN A 134 1.03 -0.82 -32.38
CA GLN A 134 0.60 -1.23 -33.71
C GLN A 134 1.84 -1.06 -34.58
N LYS A 135 2.54 -2.16 -34.87
CA LYS A 135 3.41 -2.18 -36.04
C LYS A 135 2.48 -1.90 -37.20
N ASP A 136 2.60 -0.72 -37.77
CA ASP A 136 2.02 -0.40 -39.07
C ASP A 136 2.54 -1.49 -40.03
N GLU A 137 1.68 -2.46 -40.34
CA GLU A 137 1.86 -3.31 -41.52
C GLU A 137 1.68 -2.39 -42.72
N ALA A 138 2.77 -1.72 -43.09
CA ALA A 138 2.89 -1.10 -44.39
C ALA A 138 2.72 -2.23 -45.43
N GLU A 139 1.58 -2.17 -46.12
CA GLU A 139 1.25 -2.97 -47.28
C GLU A 139 2.45 -3.07 -48.23
N LEU A 140 3.08 -4.25 -48.28
CA LEU A 140 3.96 -4.62 -49.38
C LEU A 140 3.06 -4.94 -50.58
N GLN A 141 2.72 -3.90 -51.34
CA GLN A 141 2.30 -4.04 -52.72
C GLN A 141 3.51 -4.48 -53.55
N VAL A 142 3.45 -5.71 -54.07
CA VAL A 142 4.19 -6.16 -55.26
C VAL A 142 3.21 -6.90 -56.16
#